data_AF-A0A7S0QV90-F1
#
_entry.id   AF-A0A7S0QV90-F1
#
_cell.length_a   1.000
_cell.length_b   1.000
_cell.length_c   1.000
_cell.angle_alpha   90.00
_cell.angle_beta   90.00
_cell.angle_gamma   90.00
#
_symmetry.space_group_name_H-M   'P 1'
#
loop_
_entity.id
_entity.type
_entity.pdbx_description
1 polymer ?
#
loop_
_entity_poly.entity_id
_entity_poly.type
_entity_poly.pdbx_seq_one_letter_code
_entity_poly.pdbx_strand_id
1 'polypeptide(L)'
;MRGIHTLTTFPRVSRRVLENTIALRLLWGESPVALLMRILAKLLEVFLRPFGLKPPRSRPTMRTLFYVGVGLTSAWLSRNAYCKRFCKTARDRRTQLRRLHGAVKESQTFEEWFEAAKTLETFQLKDKPRQEHGEFDKELVTHRLQTLQANREDENVGDMMFALRADLLRSLGNMAESRIHNSVSVPPVIKEYTEEVRLQLKIVTEKLDIPLEEKLTFLQEVRHVFGRTALMLSGAGMHGAFHLGVIKGLENQDQLPRVIAGSSVGSIVSAYVGTRTPEELRGAFSDDNFASTVTQLAFFNGQSLSAALAHATRGGCGGHVSLHDYGFFKRRVKQLLGDLTFQEAYDRSGGGILCVCV
;
A
#
# COMPACT_ATOMS: atom_id res chain seq x y z
N MET A 1 26.70 30.39 -21.28
CA MET A 1 27.81 30.07 -22.21
C MET A 1 28.65 28.96 -21.59
N ARG A 2 29.14 28.02 -22.42
CA ARG A 2 29.82 26.74 -22.11
C ARG A 2 28.82 25.65 -21.68
N GLY A 3 28.44 24.66 -22.49
CA GLY A 3 29.14 24.04 -23.64
C GLY A 3 29.96 22.85 -23.15
N ILE A 4 29.30 21.72 -22.86
CA ILE A 4 29.99 20.46 -22.51
C ILE A 4 30.05 19.62 -23.77
N HIS A 5 31.26 19.58 -24.34
CA HIS A 5 31.66 18.71 -25.43
C HIS A 5 31.76 17.26 -24.95
N THR A 6 31.06 16.38 -25.65
CA THR A 6 31.25 14.93 -25.63
C THR A 6 32.60 14.56 -26.27
N LEU A 7 33.47 13.92 -25.50
CA LEU A 7 34.69 13.25 -25.97
C LEU A 7 34.32 11.98 -26.74
N THR A 8 34.49 12.01 -28.06
CA THR A 8 34.60 10.82 -28.90
C THR A 8 36.07 10.52 -29.15
N THR A 9 36.63 9.54 -28.45
CA THR A 9 37.92 8.93 -28.77
C THR A 9 37.74 7.90 -29.89
N PHE A 10 38.26 8.19 -31.09
CA PHE A 10 38.46 7.19 -32.15
C PHE A 10 39.73 6.38 -31.84
N PRO A 11 39.70 5.03 -31.84
CA PRO A 11 40.93 4.25 -31.80
C PRO A 11 41.60 4.25 -33.18
N ARG A 12 42.88 4.61 -33.21
CA ARG A 12 43.80 4.35 -34.33
C ARG A 12 43.77 2.86 -34.66
N VAL A 13 43.31 2.51 -35.86
CA VAL A 13 43.37 1.15 -36.39
C VAL A 13 44.85 0.75 -36.51
N SER A 14 45.24 -0.33 -35.82
CA SER A 14 46.61 -0.82 -35.83
C SER A 14 47.01 -1.34 -37.21
N ARG A 15 48.27 -1.14 -37.61
CA ARG A 15 48.85 -1.66 -38.87
C ARG A 15 48.56 -3.16 -39.11
N ARG A 16 48.41 -3.95 -38.04
CA ARG A 16 48.04 -5.38 -38.09
C ARG A 16 46.66 -5.64 -38.70
N VAL A 17 45.70 -4.74 -38.53
CA VAL A 17 44.36 -4.89 -39.15
C VAL A 17 44.44 -4.66 -40.66
N LEU A 18 45.25 -3.70 -41.10
CA LEU A 18 45.43 -3.43 -42.53
C LEU A 18 46.18 -4.59 -43.23
N GLU A 19 47.21 -5.14 -42.57
CA GLU A 19 47.96 -6.31 -43.06
C GLU A 19 47.08 -7.57 -43.13
N ASN A 20 46.24 -7.83 -42.13
CA ASN A 20 45.28 -8.94 -42.15
C ASN A 20 44.18 -8.75 -43.21
N THR A 21 43.78 -7.51 -43.50
CA THR A 21 42.77 -7.21 -44.53
C THR A 21 43.31 -7.40 -45.95
N ILE A 22 44.61 -7.14 -46.17
CA ILE A 22 45.31 -7.40 -47.44
C ILE A 22 45.55 -8.91 -47.61
N ALA A 23 45.93 -9.63 -46.55
CA ALA A 23 46.06 -11.08 -46.57
C ALA A 23 44.73 -11.80 -46.86
N LEU A 24 43.62 -11.30 -46.30
CA LEU A 24 42.26 -11.79 -46.59
C LEU A 24 41.81 -11.48 -48.04
N ARG A 25 42.23 -10.34 -48.61
CA ARG A 25 41.97 -10.00 -50.02
C ARG A 25 42.76 -10.86 -51.03
N LEU A 26 43.92 -11.39 -50.63
CA LEU A 26 44.75 -12.26 -51.47
C LEU A 26 44.34 -13.74 -51.38
N LEU A 27 43.88 -14.21 -50.21
CA LEU A 27 43.47 -15.60 -50.05
C LEU A 27 42.08 -15.92 -50.62
N TRP A 28 41.15 -14.96 -50.59
CA TRP A 28 39.83 -15.11 -51.19
C TRP A 28 39.58 -13.92 -52.10
N GLY A 29 39.71 -14.12 -53.41
CA GLY A 29 39.55 -13.11 -54.46
C GLY A 29 38.15 -12.49 -54.60
N GLU A 30 37.37 -12.38 -53.51
CA GLU A 30 36.09 -11.66 -53.45
C GLU A 30 36.03 -10.75 -52.21
N SER A 31 35.36 -9.60 -52.31
CA SER A 31 35.28 -8.65 -51.20
C SER A 31 34.54 -9.27 -49.99
N PRO A 32 34.93 -8.96 -48.74
CA PRO A 32 34.27 -9.49 -47.54
C PRO A 32 32.76 -9.20 -47.50
N VAL A 33 32.37 -8.07 -48.11
CA VAL A 33 30.96 -7.68 -48.30
C VAL A 33 30.26 -8.63 -49.28
N ALA A 34 30.91 -9.05 -50.36
CA ALA A 34 30.35 -10.02 -51.31
C ALA A 34 30.15 -11.41 -50.67
N LEU A 35 31.08 -11.83 -49.80
CA LEU A 35 30.96 -13.09 -49.06
C LEU A 35 29.82 -13.04 -48.04
N LEU A 36 29.71 -11.97 -47.25
CA LEU A 36 28.61 -11.77 -46.30
C LEU A 36 27.25 -11.73 -47.00
N MET A 37 27.16 -11.03 -48.13
CA MET A 37 25.93 -10.96 -48.94
C MET A 37 25.58 -12.31 -49.57
N ARG A 38 26.56 -13.14 -49.95
CA ARG A 38 26.33 -14.51 -50.42
C ARG A 38 25.85 -15.44 -49.31
N ILE A 39 26.38 -15.31 -48.10
CA ILE A 39 25.96 -16.10 -46.94
C ILE A 39 24.51 -15.72 -46.54
N LEU A 40 24.22 -14.42 -46.44
CA LEU A 40 22.85 -13.94 -46.18
C LEU A 40 21.88 -14.36 -47.30
N ALA A 41 22.28 -14.28 -48.56
CA ALA A 41 21.47 -14.74 -49.69
C ALA A 41 21.17 -16.24 -49.63
N LYS A 42 22.17 -17.08 -49.31
CA LYS A 42 21.96 -18.54 -49.16
C LYS A 42 21.07 -18.89 -47.97
N LEU A 43 21.26 -18.22 -46.83
CA LEU A 43 20.42 -18.41 -45.65
C LEU A 43 18.97 -18.01 -45.93
N LEU A 44 18.76 -16.90 -46.65
CA LEU A 44 17.42 -16.46 -47.05
C LEU A 44 16.81 -17.38 -48.11
N GLU A 45 17.59 -17.91 -49.07
CA GLU A 45 17.12 -18.85 -50.08
C GLU A 45 16.69 -20.18 -49.46
N VAL A 46 17.41 -20.67 -48.45
CA VAL A 46 17.01 -21.84 -47.64
C VAL A 46 15.73 -21.54 -46.85
N PHE A 47 15.61 -20.35 -46.27
CA PHE A 47 14.41 -19.92 -45.53
C PHE A 47 13.17 -19.73 -46.43
N LEU A 48 13.34 -19.34 -47.70
CA LEU A 48 12.25 -19.08 -48.65
C LEU A 48 11.82 -20.30 -49.48
N ARG A 49 12.67 -21.33 -49.60
CA ARG A 49 12.37 -22.59 -50.33
C ARG A 49 11.04 -23.25 -49.94
N PRO A 50 10.63 -23.32 -48.66
CA PRO A 50 9.33 -23.88 -48.27
C PRO A 50 8.13 -23.06 -48.78
N PHE A 51 8.33 -21.78 -49.08
CA PHE A 51 7.29 -20.85 -49.51
C PHE A 51 7.22 -20.68 -51.04
N GLY A 52 8.02 -21.44 -51.82
CA GLY A 52 7.98 -21.46 -53.29
C GLY A 52 8.52 -20.21 -54.00
N LEU A 53 9.09 -19.25 -53.26
CA LEU A 53 9.62 -17.99 -53.81
C LEU A 53 11.02 -18.18 -54.40
N LYS A 54 11.17 -18.00 -55.72
CA LYS A 54 12.46 -18.11 -56.42
C LYS A 54 13.03 -16.72 -56.77
N PRO A 55 14.32 -16.44 -56.49
CA PRO A 55 14.92 -15.16 -56.87
C PRO A 55 15.03 -15.03 -58.40
N PRO A 56 14.93 -13.81 -58.95
CA PRO A 56 15.04 -13.58 -60.40
C PRO A 56 16.40 -14.04 -60.94
N ARG A 57 16.41 -14.58 -62.17
CA ARG A 57 17.58 -15.22 -62.80
C ARG A 57 18.59 -14.24 -63.42
N SER A 58 18.31 -12.94 -63.52
CA SER A 58 19.18 -11.97 -64.20
C SER A 58 19.65 -10.81 -63.31
N ARG A 59 20.93 -10.44 -63.51
CA ARG A 59 21.76 -9.38 -62.87
C ARG A 59 21.90 -9.45 -61.33
N PRO A 60 23.13 -9.38 -60.78
CA PRO A 60 23.39 -9.50 -59.34
C PRO A 60 22.70 -8.41 -58.49
N THR A 61 22.43 -7.24 -59.07
CA THR A 61 21.72 -6.13 -58.44
C THR A 61 20.25 -6.44 -58.16
N MET A 62 19.54 -7.08 -59.10
CA MET A 62 18.12 -7.48 -58.94
C MET A 62 17.95 -8.57 -57.85
N ARG A 63 18.89 -9.52 -57.77
CA ARG A 63 18.91 -10.50 -56.67
C ARG A 63 19.10 -9.85 -55.31
N THR A 64 19.99 -8.87 -55.23
CA THR A 64 20.25 -8.12 -53.99
C THR A 64 18.99 -7.36 -53.54
N LEU A 65 18.30 -6.68 -54.47
CA LEU A 65 17.03 -5.99 -54.17
C LEU A 65 15.92 -6.96 -53.74
N PHE A 66 15.83 -8.15 -54.35
CA PHE A 66 14.88 -9.18 -53.94
C PHE A 66 15.12 -9.65 -52.50
N TYR A 67 16.37 -9.96 -52.15
CA TYR A 67 16.71 -10.39 -50.79
C TYR A 67 16.53 -9.28 -49.75
N VAL A 68 16.88 -8.03 -50.10
CA VAL A 68 16.59 -6.86 -49.23
C VAL A 68 15.08 -6.69 -49.05
N GLY A 69 14.29 -6.81 -50.12
CA GLY A 69 12.83 -6.74 -50.06
C GLY A 69 12.23 -7.82 -49.15
N VAL A 70 12.68 -9.07 -49.27
CA VAL A 70 12.24 -10.16 -48.37
C VAL A 70 12.71 -9.94 -46.93
N GLY A 71 13.93 -9.45 -46.72
CA GLY A 71 14.43 -9.10 -45.40
C GLY A 71 13.56 -8.01 -44.73
N LEU A 72 13.19 -6.98 -45.49
CA LEU A 72 12.32 -5.91 -45.01
C LEU A 72 10.88 -6.40 -44.72
N THR A 73 10.31 -7.26 -45.57
CA THR A 73 8.95 -7.80 -45.34
C THR A 73 8.92 -8.78 -44.17
N SER A 74 9.93 -9.65 -44.01
CA SER A 74 10.04 -10.54 -42.85
C SER A 74 10.25 -9.77 -41.54
N ALA A 75 11.08 -8.71 -41.56
CA ALA A 75 11.23 -7.80 -40.43
C ALA A 75 9.91 -7.07 -40.12
N TRP A 76 9.19 -6.60 -41.14
CA TRP A 76 7.88 -5.95 -40.97
C TRP A 76 6.83 -6.91 -40.40
N LEU A 77 6.73 -8.14 -40.91
CA LEU A 77 5.82 -9.18 -40.40
C LEU A 77 6.15 -9.55 -38.95
N SER A 78 7.44 -9.73 -38.64
CA SER A 78 7.91 -10.06 -37.29
C SER A 78 7.60 -8.92 -36.32
N ARG A 79 7.85 -7.67 -36.73
CA ARG A 79 7.50 -6.48 -35.95
C ARG A 79 5.98 -6.35 -35.76
N ASN A 80 5.17 -6.60 -36.80
CA ASN A 80 3.72 -6.53 -36.72
C ASN A 80 3.15 -7.65 -35.82
N ALA A 81 3.67 -8.87 -35.93
CA ALA A 81 3.31 -9.98 -35.04
C ALA A 81 3.69 -9.68 -33.58
N TYR A 82 4.88 -9.13 -33.35
CA TYR A 82 5.30 -8.66 -32.03
C TYR A 82 4.37 -7.57 -31.50
N CYS A 83 4.08 -6.52 -32.30
CA CYS A 83 3.16 -5.45 -31.92
C CYS A 83 1.76 -6.00 -31.60
N LYS A 84 1.23 -6.93 -32.40
CA LYS A 84 -0.07 -7.57 -32.13
C LYS A 84 -0.05 -8.36 -30.83
N ARG A 85 1.00 -9.14 -30.56
CA ARG A 85 1.16 -9.87 -29.29
C ARG A 85 1.25 -8.91 -28.10
N PHE A 86 2.11 -7.89 -28.20
CA PHE A 86 2.26 -6.86 -27.18
C PHE A 86 0.94 -6.14 -26.90
N CYS A 87 0.21 -5.70 -27.93
CA CYS A 87 -1.10 -5.08 -27.79
C CYS A 87 -2.15 -6.02 -27.17
N LYS A 88 -2.14 -7.32 -27.52
CA LYS A 88 -3.02 -8.32 -26.91
C LYS A 88 -2.72 -8.48 -25.42
N THR A 89 -1.46 -8.72 -25.05
CA THR A 89 -1.02 -8.83 -23.66
C THR A 89 -1.36 -7.58 -22.84
N ALA A 90 -1.13 -6.38 -23.40
CA ALA A 90 -1.49 -5.12 -22.74
C ALA A 90 -3.01 -4.96 -22.55
N ARG A 91 -3.82 -5.40 -23.52
CA ARG A 91 -5.29 -5.38 -23.42
C ARG A 91 -5.79 -6.37 -22.37
N ASP A 92 -5.32 -7.61 -22.41
CA ASP A 92 -5.71 -8.67 -21.47
C ASP A 92 -5.39 -8.24 -20.02
N ARG A 93 -4.21 -7.62 -19.82
CA ARG A 93 -3.81 -7.02 -18.55
C ARG A 93 -4.74 -5.90 -18.09
N ARG A 94 -5.12 -4.97 -18.96
CA ARG A 94 -6.05 -3.89 -18.60
C ARG A 94 -7.42 -4.45 -18.19
N THR A 95 -7.91 -5.46 -18.89
CA THR A 95 -9.15 -6.15 -18.55
C THR A 95 -9.05 -6.82 -17.19
N GLN A 96 -7.94 -7.53 -16.92
CA GLN A 96 -7.71 -8.16 -15.62
C GLN A 96 -7.61 -7.14 -14.49
N LEU A 97 -6.87 -6.04 -14.67
CA LEU A 97 -6.82 -4.95 -13.70
C LEU A 97 -8.19 -4.35 -13.43
N ARG A 98 -9.02 -4.13 -14.46
CA ARG A 98 -10.38 -3.62 -14.27
C ARG A 98 -11.23 -4.60 -13.46
N ARG A 99 -11.12 -5.90 -13.73
CA ARG A 99 -11.83 -6.93 -12.98
C ARG A 99 -11.40 -6.97 -11.51
N LEU A 100 -10.10 -6.88 -11.23
CA LEU A 100 -9.57 -6.90 -9.87
C LEU A 100 -9.97 -5.64 -9.08
N HIS A 101 -9.90 -4.45 -9.69
CA HIS A 101 -10.44 -3.23 -9.05
C HIS A 101 -11.96 -3.30 -8.85
N GLY A 102 -12.69 -3.92 -9.80
CA GLY A 102 -14.12 -4.19 -9.66
C GLY A 102 -14.42 -5.06 -8.45
N ALA A 103 -13.70 -6.18 -8.29
CA ALA A 103 -13.84 -7.08 -7.16
C ALA A 103 -13.62 -6.38 -5.81
N VAL A 104 -12.57 -5.55 -5.70
CA VAL A 104 -12.31 -4.74 -4.48
C VAL A 104 -13.45 -3.77 -4.18
N LYS A 105 -14.02 -3.14 -5.22
CA LYS A 105 -15.10 -2.16 -5.06
C LYS A 105 -16.46 -2.80 -4.73
N GLU A 106 -16.69 -4.01 -5.22
CA GLU A 106 -17.95 -4.75 -5.07
C GLU A 106 -18.00 -5.61 -3.81
N SER A 107 -16.87 -5.81 -3.12
CA SER A 107 -16.78 -6.58 -1.88
C SER A 107 -17.71 -6.04 -0.80
N GLN A 108 -18.42 -6.93 -0.11
CA GLN A 108 -19.38 -6.56 0.93
C GLN A 108 -18.84 -6.83 2.34
N THR A 109 -17.86 -7.71 2.46
CA THR A 109 -17.20 -8.05 3.73
C THR A 109 -15.74 -7.66 3.72
N PHE A 110 -15.16 -7.55 4.92
CA PHE A 110 -13.72 -7.28 5.06
C PHE A 110 -12.89 -8.41 4.48
N GLU A 111 -13.31 -9.66 4.68
CA GLU A 111 -12.61 -10.86 4.22
C GLU A 111 -12.58 -10.93 2.69
N GLU A 112 -13.71 -10.64 2.03
CA GLU A 112 -13.80 -10.52 0.57
C GLU A 112 -12.89 -9.40 0.05
N TRP A 113 -12.97 -8.23 0.69
CA TRP A 113 -12.16 -7.07 0.32
C TRP A 113 -10.67 -7.38 0.46
N PHE A 114 -10.26 -8.02 1.55
CA PHE A 114 -8.86 -8.32 1.85
C PHE A 114 -8.28 -9.29 0.82
N GLU A 115 -8.98 -10.37 0.48
CA GLU A 115 -8.53 -11.33 -0.53
C GLU A 115 -8.51 -10.71 -1.94
N ALA A 116 -9.50 -9.88 -2.30
CA ALA A 116 -9.52 -9.17 -3.56
C ALA A 116 -8.37 -8.16 -3.66
N ALA A 117 -8.13 -7.39 -2.60
CA ALA A 117 -7.09 -6.37 -2.54
C ALA A 117 -5.69 -6.99 -2.54
N LYS A 118 -5.48 -8.10 -1.83
CA LYS A 118 -4.25 -8.89 -1.87
C LYS A 118 -3.97 -9.47 -3.26
N THR A 119 -5.00 -9.96 -3.94
CA THR A 119 -4.89 -10.46 -5.32
C THR A 119 -4.54 -9.33 -6.29
N LEU A 120 -5.18 -8.17 -6.15
CA LEU A 120 -4.89 -6.97 -6.92
C LEU A 120 -3.44 -6.52 -6.72
N GLU A 121 -3.00 -6.43 -5.47
CA GLU A 121 -1.63 -6.05 -5.12
C GLU A 121 -0.61 -7.03 -5.68
N THR A 122 -0.80 -8.34 -5.49
CA THR A 122 0.07 -9.38 -6.04
C THR A 122 0.18 -9.27 -7.56
N PHE A 123 -0.91 -8.94 -8.24
CA PHE A 123 -0.90 -8.72 -9.68
C PHE A 123 -0.12 -7.46 -10.08
N GLN A 124 -0.23 -6.37 -9.32
CA GLN A 124 0.50 -5.13 -9.57
C GLN A 124 2.02 -5.27 -9.30
N LEU A 125 2.38 -5.97 -8.23
CA LEU A 125 3.77 -6.17 -7.80
C LEU A 125 4.59 -7.03 -8.77
N LYS A 126 3.96 -7.90 -9.57
CA LYS A 126 4.65 -8.69 -10.62
C LYS A 126 5.37 -7.82 -11.65
N ASP A 127 4.86 -6.62 -11.90
CA ASP A 127 5.39 -5.73 -12.94
C ASP A 127 6.17 -4.55 -12.37
N LYS A 128 5.73 -4.05 -11.22
CA LYS A 128 6.37 -2.97 -10.51
C LYS A 128 6.59 -3.44 -9.07
N PRO A 129 7.74 -4.09 -8.80
CA PRO A 129 8.06 -4.42 -7.42
C PRO A 129 8.07 -3.15 -6.58
N ARG A 130 7.69 -3.30 -5.32
CA ARG A 130 7.62 -2.21 -4.38
C ARG A 130 8.99 -1.53 -4.29
N GLN A 131 9.03 -0.22 -4.43
CA GLN A 131 10.23 0.55 -4.13
C GLN A 131 10.26 0.76 -2.62
N GLU A 132 11.04 -0.05 -1.91
CA GLU A 132 11.20 0.06 -0.45
C GLU A 132 12.18 1.19 -0.06
N HIS A 133 12.86 1.81 -1.04
CA HIS A 133 13.90 2.81 -0.77
C HIS A 133 13.31 4.11 -0.20
N GLY A 134 13.68 4.42 1.04
CA GLY A 134 13.40 5.71 1.67
C GLY A 134 12.05 5.81 2.40
N GLU A 135 11.23 4.76 2.40
CA GLU A 135 9.99 4.73 3.22
C GLU A 135 10.31 4.42 4.70
N PHE A 136 11.22 3.47 4.93
CA PHE A 136 11.75 3.11 6.25
C PHE A 136 13.19 2.61 6.17
N ASP A 137 13.90 2.65 7.29
CA ASP A 137 15.27 2.14 7.44
C ASP A 137 15.24 0.62 7.63
N LYS A 138 15.28 -0.09 6.51
CA LYS A 138 15.28 -1.55 6.47
C LYS A 138 16.51 -2.15 7.15
N GLU A 139 17.67 -1.52 7.03
CA GLU A 139 18.92 -2.03 7.60
C GLU A 139 18.86 -1.97 9.13
N LEU A 140 18.37 -0.85 9.69
CA LEU A 140 18.18 -0.70 11.12
C LEU A 140 17.19 -1.72 11.69
N VAL A 141 16.04 -1.93 11.03
CA VAL A 141 15.05 -2.93 11.50
C VAL A 141 15.62 -4.35 11.40
N THR A 142 16.35 -4.66 10.32
CA THR A 142 16.99 -5.98 10.14
C THR A 142 18.05 -6.26 11.20
N HIS A 143 18.95 -5.30 11.43
CA HIS A 143 19.98 -5.42 12.46
C HIS A 143 19.35 -5.63 13.85
N ARG A 144 18.26 -4.90 14.14
CA ARG A 144 17.56 -5.05 15.42
C ARG A 144 16.90 -6.42 15.56
N LEU A 145 16.24 -6.91 14.50
CA LEU A 145 15.66 -8.25 14.47
C LEU A 145 16.73 -9.32 14.75
N GLN A 146 17.90 -9.23 14.09
CA GLN A 146 19.00 -10.17 14.31
C GLN A 146 19.52 -10.13 15.75
N THR A 147 19.63 -8.94 16.35
CA THR A 147 20.02 -8.79 17.76
C THR A 147 19.02 -9.47 18.70
N LEU A 148 17.72 -9.25 18.47
CA LEU A 148 16.67 -9.89 19.26
C LEU A 148 16.72 -11.41 19.11
N GLN A 149 16.87 -11.92 17.89
CA GLN A 149 16.97 -13.35 17.62
C GLN A 149 18.18 -13.99 18.33
N ALA A 150 19.35 -13.36 18.27
CA ALA A 150 20.54 -13.83 18.97
C ALA A 150 20.32 -13.90 20.49
N ASN A 151 19.76 -12.84 21.11
CA ASN A 151 19.46 -12.83 22.54
C ASN A 151 18.48 -13.95 22.94
N ARG A 152 17.54 -14.29 22.06
CA ARG A 152 16.61 -15.40 22.29
C ARG A 152 17.31 -16.76 22.14
N GLU A 153 18.17 -16.92 21.15
CA GLU A 153 18.93 -18.16 20.90
C GLU A 153 19.89 -18.48 22.04
N ASP A 154 20.44 -17.46 22.72
CA ASP A 154 21.24 -17.62 23.93
C ASP A 154 20.41 -18.03 25.17
N GLU A 155 19.08 -18.11 25.04
CA GLU A 155 18.08 -18.45 26.07
C GLU A 155 18.17 -17.61 27.36
N ASN A 156 18.89 -16.49 27.34
CA ASN A 156 19.03 -15.59 28.47
C ASN A 156 17.87 -14.60 28.55
N VAL A 157 16.91 -14.90 29.43
CA VAL A 157 15.71 -14.07 29.62
C VAL A 157 16.05 -12.69 30.18
N GLY A 158 17.14 -12.56 30.95
CA GLY A 158 17.62 -11.28 31.45
C GLY A 158 18.01 -10.33 30.30
N ASP A 159 18.72 -10.84 29.30
CA ASP A 159 19.15 -10.07 28.13
C ASP A 159 17.96 -9.72 27.22
N MET A 160 16.98 -10.63 27.09
CA MET A 160 15.71 -10.34 26.40
C MET A 160 14.96 -9.19 27.11
N MET A 161 14.80 -9.26 28.42
CA MET A 161 14.13 -8.22 29.20
C MET A 161 14.87 -6.88 29.13
N PHE A 162 16.20 -6.90 29.18
CA PHE A 162 17.01 -5.70 29.04
C PHE A 162 16.85 -5.06 27.65
N ALA A 163 16.95 -5.85 26.58
CA ALA A 163 16.81 -5.36 25.21
C ALA A 163 15.40 -4.79 24.94
N LEU A 164 14.35 -5.46 25.41
CA LEU A 164 12.96 -4.99 25.27
C LEU A 164 12.68 -3.72 26.07
N ARG A 165 13.26 -3.56 27.26
CA ARG A 165 13.14 -2.32 28.05
C ARG A 165 13.86 -1.14 27.39
N ALA A 166 15.05 -1.37 26.88
CA ALA A 166 15.90 -0.29 26.37
C ALA A 166 15.41 0.23 25.01
N ASP A 167 15.09 -0.69 24.09
CA ASP A 167 15.07 -0.37 22.65
C ASP A 167 13.75 -0.68 21.94
N LEU A 168 12.67 -0.98 22.68
CA LEU A 168 11.36 -1.19 22.06
C LEU A 168 10.70 0.14 21.67
N LEU A 169 11.02 0.60 20.45
CA LEU A 169 10.46 1.81 19.85
C LEU A 169 9.26 1.49 18.96
N ARG A 170 8.20 2.30 19.08
CA ARG A 170 6.96 2.14 18.31
C ARG A 170 7.13 2.28 16.79
N SER A 171 8.04 3.17 16.36
CA SER A 171 8.33 3.39 14.93
C SER A 171 9.84 3.29 14.68
N LEU A 172 10.42 2.13 15.02
CA LEU A 172 11.82 1.83 14.73
C LEU A 172 12.08 2.00 13.22
N GLY A 173 13.07 2.82 12.87
CA GLY A 173 13.41 3.06 11.46
C GLY A 173 12.26 3.62 10.63
N ASN A 174 11.27 4.30 11.23
CA ASN A 174 10.07 4.79 10.54
C ASN A 174 9.11 3.68 10.03
N MET A 175 9.17 2.47 10.59
CA MET A 175 8.34 1.33 10.16
C MET A 175 6.81 1.54 10.34
N ALA A 176 6.39 2.52 11.16
CA ALA A 176 4.98 2.84 11.38
C ALA A 176 4.44 3.93 10.41
N GLU A 177 5.23 4.38 9.44
CA GLU A 177 4.82 5.38 8.45
C GLU A 177 3.62 4.91 7.62
N SER A 178 2.58 5.75 7.54
CA SER A 178 1.31 5.42 6.90
C SER A 178 1.45 5.00 5.44
N ARG A 179 2.41 5.59 4.71
CA ARG A 179 2.68 5.21 3.31
C ARG A 179 3.03 3.74 3.15
N ILE A 180 3.66 3.13 4.16
CA ILE A 180 4.02 1.72 4.16
C ILE A 180 2.77 0.83 4.27
N HIS A 181 1.78 1.31 5.01
CA HIS A 181 0.56 0.57 5.37
C HIS A 181 -0.64 0.93 4.47
N ASN A 182 -0.43 1.71 3.41
CA ASN A 182 -1.44 1.94 2.37
C ASN A 182 -1.69 0.70 1.49
N SER A 183 -0.86 -0.32 1.64
CA SER A 183 -0.95 -1.59 0.92
C SER A 183 -1.39 -2.71 1.85
N VAL A 184 -2.00 -3.76 1.30
CA VAL A 184 -2.42 -4.94 2.10
C VAL A 184 -1.20 -5.69 2.64
N SER A 185 -0.13 -5.76 1.85
CA SER A 185 1.13 -6.35 2.29
C SER A 185 1.97 -5.37 3.13
N VAL A 186 2.50 -5.89 4.22
CA VAL A 186 3.53 -5.24 5.04
C VAL A 186 4.90 -5.83 4.66
N PRO A 187 5.97 -5.03 4.57
CA PRO A 187 7.32 -5.53 4.33
C PRO A 187 7.69 -6.70 5.27
N PRO A 188 8.24 -7.81 4.76
CA PRO A 188 8.50 -9.02 5.56
C PRO A 188 9.30 -8.76 6.83
N VAL A 189 10.33 -7.92 6.74
CA VAL A 189 11.19 -7.55 7.87
C VAL A 189 10.44 -6.90 9.04
N ILE A 190 9.42 -6.07 8.75
CA ILE A 190 8.60 -5.42 9.79
C ILE A 190 7.73 -6.47 10.48
N LYS A 191 7.17 -7.41 9.69
CA LYS A 191 6.37 -8.51 10.21
C LYS A 191 7.21 -9.44 11.10
N GLU A 192 8.38 -9.85 10.63
CA GLU A 192 9.31 -10.71 11.38
C GLU A 192 9.78 -10.04 12.68
N TYR A 193 10.13 -8.75 12.63
CA TYR A 193 10.45 -7.97 13.83
C TYR A 193 9.28 -7.94 14.84
N THR A 194 8.06 -7.67 14.36
CA THR A 194 6.89 -7.58 15.24
C THR A 194 6.57 -8.92 15.90
N GLU A 195 6.65 -10.03 15.13
CA GLU A 195 6.45 -11.38 15.67
C GLU A 195 7.56 -11.79 16.63
N GLU A 196 8.82 -11.41 16.38
CA GLU A 196 9.94 -11.66 17.29
C GLU A 196 9.72 -10.99 18.65
N VAL A 197 9.37 -9.69 18.65
CA VAL A 197 9.04 -8.95 19.88
C VAL A 197 7.89 -9.62 20.63
N ARG A 198 6.81 -9.98 19.92
CA ARG A 198 5.65 -10.66 20.51
C ARG A 198 6.04 -12.00 21.14
N LEU A 199 6.88 -12.77 20.45
CA LEU A 199 7.36 -14.06 20.93
C LEU A 199 8.19 -13.90 22.21
N GLN A 200 9.14 -12.96 22.25
CA GLN A 200 9.95 -12.73 23.45
C GLN A 200 9.13 -12.22 24.63
N LEU A 201 8.18 -11.32 24.40
CA LEU A 201 7.23 -10.90 25.44
C LEU A 201 6.47 -12.11 26.02
N LYS A 202 6.01 -13.02 25.15
CA LYS A 202 5.35 -14.26 25.58
C LYS A 202 6.28 -15.15 26.41
N ILE A 203 7.51 -15.37 25.95
CA ILE A 203 8.52 -16.17 26.67
C ILE A 203 8.77 -15.60 28.07
N VAL A 204 9.01 -14.29 28.19
CA VAL A 204 9.22 -13.63 29.49
C VAL A 204 8.01 -13.83 30.42
N THR A 205 6.79 -13.74 29.88
CA THR A 205 5.58 -13.92 30.70
C THR A 205 5.36 -15.37 31.15
N GLU A 206 5.71 -16.36 30.33
CA GLU A 206 5.47 -17.78 30.60
C GLU A 206 6.60 -18.43 31.42
N LYS A 207 7.82 -17.87 31.42
CA LYS A 207 8.97 -18.43 32.15
C LYS A 207 8.71 -18.48 33.66
N LEU A 208 8.80 -19.66 34.28
CA LEU A 208 8.46 -19.84 35.71
C LEU A 208 9.52 -19.26 36.66
N ASP A 209 10.76 -19.12 36.20
CA ASP A 209 11.91 -18.75 37.03
C ASP A 209 11.94 -17.25 37.39
N ILE A 210 11.02 -16.45 36.85
CA ILE A 210 10.91 -15.01 37.13
C ILE A 210 9.73 -14.76 38.06
N PRO A 211 9.94 -14.10 39.21
CA PRO A 211 8.87 -13.72 40.12
C PRO A 211 7.77 -12.90 39.42
N LEU A 212 6.51 -13.11 39.83
CA LEU A 212 5.36 -12.41 39.25
C LEU A 212 5.49 -10.89 39.32
N GLU A 213 5.99 -10.36 40.44
CA GLU A 213 6.18 -8.92 40.65
C GLU A 213 7.20 -8.31 39.67
N GLU A 214 8.27 -9.05 39.38
CA GLU A 214 9.28 -8.62 38.41
C GLU A 214 8.73 -8.60 36.99
N LYS A 215 7.93 -9.62 36.61
CA LYS A 215 7.23 -9.65 35.31
C LYS A 215 6.27 -8.48 35.17
N LEU A 216 5.49 -8.19 36.21
CA LEU A 216 4.52 -7.08 36.20
C LEU A 216 5.24 -5.74 36.05
N THR A 217 6.32 -5.53 36.79
CA THR A 217 7.15 -4.32 36.70
C THR A 217 7.72 -4.16 35.30
N PHE A 218 8.32 -5.21 34.74
CA PHE A 218 8.83 -5.23 33.37
C PHE A 218 7.75 -4.87 32.34
N LEU A 219 6.59 -5.52 32.38
CA LEU A 219 5.51 -5.26 31.42
C LEU A 219 4.96 -3.84 31.55
N GLN A 220 4.89 -3.31 32.77
CA GLN A 220 4.46 -1.93 32.99
C GLN A 220 5.45 -0.94 32.37
N GLU A 221 6.74 -1.10 32.64
CA GLU A 221 7.80 -0.25 32.11
C GLU A 221 7.84 -0.29 30.58
N VAL A 222 7.88 -1.48 29.99
CA VAL A 222 7.88 -1.67 28.53
C VAL A 222 6.64 -1.04 27.90
N ARG A 223 5.45 -1.24 28.51
CA ARG A 223 4.22 -0.60 28.05
C ARG A 223 4.25 0.92 28.17
N HIS A 224 4.88 1.46 29.21
CA HIS A 224 5.02 2.90 29.40
C HIS A 224 5.90 3.52 28.31
N VAL A 225 7.04 2.89 27.99
CA VAL A 225 7.97 3.34 26.95
C VAL A 225 7.35 3.18 25.55
N PHE A 226 6.76 2.02 25.26
CA PHE A 226 6.15 1.73 23.96
C PHE A 226 4.87 2.54 23.70
N GLY A 227 4.19 2.97 24.77
CA GLY A 227 2.94 3.73 24.72
C GLY A 227 1.71 2.88 24.42
N ARG A 228 0.59 3.57 24.17
CA ARG A 228 -0.72 2.95 23.83
C ARG A 228 -1.21 3.48 22.50
N THR A 229 -1.85 2.63 21.70
CA THR A 229 -2.48 3.07 20.45
C THR A 229 -3.71 3.91 20.79
N ALA A 230 -3.90 5.01 20.09
CA ALA A 230 -5.06 5.88 20.23
C ALA A 230 -5.72 6.12 18.88
N LEU A 231 -7.05 6.12 18.85
CA LEU A 231 -7.84 6.51 17.70
C LEU A 231 -8.20 7.99 17.82
N MET A 232 -7.83 8.80 16.84
CA MET A 232 -8.09 10.24 16.83
C MET A 232 -9.15 10.60 15.78
N LEU A 233 -10.32 11.04 16.24
CA LEU A 233 -11.46 11.41 15.40
C LEU A 233 -11.52 12.93 15.25
N SER A 234 -11.26 13.43 14.04
CA SER A 234 -11.27 14.86 13.74
C SER A 234 -12.69 15.44 13.61
N GLY A 235 -12.82 16.75 13.79
CA GLY A 235 -14.07 17.47 13.55
C GLY A 235 -14.28 17.73 12.06
N ALA A 236 -14.98 16.83 11.37
CA ALA A 236 -15.20 16.92 9.91
C ALA A 236 -16.63 17.37 9.51
N GLY A 237 -17.36 18.02 10.43
CA GLY A 237 -18.73 18.49 10.20
C GLY A 237 -19.66 17.36 9.73
N MET A 238 -20.26 17.50 8.54
CA MET A 238 -21.19 16.53 7.94
C MET A 238 -20.59 15.14 7.65
N HIS A 239 -19.26 15.02 7.69
CA HIS A 239 -18.54 13.75 7.47
C HIS A 239 -18.45 12.89 8.73
N GLY A 240 -19.13 13.25 9.83
CA GLY A 240 -19.11 12.50 11.09
C GLY A 240 -19.50 11.03 10.97
N ALA A 241 -20.38 10.69 10.02
CA ALA A 241 -20.79 9.31 9.78
C ALA A 241 -19.63 8.39 9.34
N PHE A 242 -18.57 8.93 8.73
CA PHE A 242 -17.40 8.12 8.35
C PHE A 242 -16.66 7.57 9.56
N HIS A 243 -16.61 8.32 10.67
CA HIS A 243 -15.98 7.85 11.91
C HIS A 243 -16.65 6.58 12.45
N LEU A 244 -17.99 6.47 12.31
CA LEU A 244 -18.73 5.28 12.72
C LEU A 244 -18.39 4.06 11.88
N GLY A 245 -18.21 4.25 10.57
CA GLY A 245 -17.78 3.18 9.67
C GLY A 245 -16.39 2.66 10.03
N VAL A 246 -15.44 3.57 10.32
CA VAL A 246 -14.09 3.21 10.77
C VAL A 246 -14.14 2.46 12.10
N ILE A 247 -14.88 2.98 13.08
CA ILE A 247 -15.01 2.32 14.40
C ILE A 247 -15.65 0.94 14.25
N LYS A 248 -16.73 0.81 13.47
CA LYS A 248 -17.36 -0.49 13.19
C LYS A 248 -16.35 -1.48 12.58
N GLY A 249 -15.56 -1.04 11.60
CA GLY A 249 -14.54 -1.88 10.99
C GLY A 249 -13.47 -2.36 11.98
N LEU A 250 -13.02 -1.46 12.87
CA LEU A 250 -12.06 -1.80 13.92
C LEU A 250 -12.65 -2.73 14.99
N GLU A 251 -13.88 -2.46 15.42
CA GLU A 251 -14.60 -3.27 16.42
C GLU A 251 -14.86 -4.69 15.90
N ASN A 252 -15.29 -4.83 14.65
CA ASN A 252 -15.54 -6.14 14.02
C ASN A 252 -14.29 -7.04 13.93
N GLN A 253 -13.09 -6.47 14.08
CA GLN A 253 -11.81 -7.19 14.04
C GLN A 253 -11.13 -7.21 15.41
N ASP A 254 -11.82 -6.80 16.47
CA ASP A 254 -11.30 -6.65 17.83
C ASP A 254 -10.03 -5.75 17.90
N GLN A 255 -9.95 -4.76 17.00
CA GLN A 255 -8.82 -3.82 16.85
C GLN A 255 -9.14 -2.40 17.36
N LEU A 256 -10.33 -2.16 17.94
CA LEU A 256 -10.69 -0.83 18.42
C LEU A 256 -9.75 -0.41 19.57
N PRO A 257 -8.97 0.68 19.43
CA PRO A 257 -8.05 1.10 20.48
C PRO A 257 -8.80 1.55 21.73
N ARG A 258 -8.30 1.16 22.91
CA ARG A 258 -8.87 1.58 24.20
C ARG A 258 -8.83 3.10 24.44
N VAL A 259 -7.93 3.81 23.76
CA VAL A 259 -7.85 5.28 23.86
C VAL A 259 -8.50 5.88 22.64
N ILE A 260 -9.58 6.63 22.84
CA ILE A 260 -10.30 7.32 21.76
C ILE A 260 -10.33 8.81 22.08
N ALA A 261 -9.78 9.61 21.18
CA ALA A 261 -9.82 11.06 21.26
C ALA A 261 -10.67 11.62 20.12
N GLY A 262 -11.53 12.58 20.42
CA GLY A 262 -12.41 13.19 19.42
C GLY A 262 -12.49 14.69 19.54
N SER A 263 -12.57 15.39 18.42
CA SER A 263 -12.83 16.83 18.35
C SER A 263 -14.15 17.15 17.65
N SER A 264 -14.94 18.08 18.19
CA SER A 264 -16.25 18.48 17.62
C SER A 264 -17.16 17.28 17.33
N VAL A 265 -17.57 17.02 16.08
CA VAL A 265 -18.36 15.82 15.74
C VAL A 265 -17.66 14.51 16.13
N GLY A 266 -16.33 14.46 16.01
CA GLY A 266 -15.54 13.33 16.47
C GLY A 266 -15.66 13.11 17.97
N SER A 267 -15.79 14.18 18.77
CA SER A 267 -15.93 14.07 20.24
C SER A 267 -17.26 13.44 20.65
N ILE A 268 -18.31 13.69 19.88
CA ILE A 268 -19.64 13.09 20.10
C ILE A 268 -19.66 11.62 19.69
N VAL A 269 -18.99 11.27 18.59
CA VAL A 269 -18.81 9.87 18.20
C VAL A 269 -17.96 9.13 19.24
N SER A 270 -16.87 9.74 19.73
CA SER A 270 -16.07 9.15 20.81
C SER A 270 -16.89 8.98 22.09
N ALA A 271 -17.73 9.95 22.45
CA ALA A 271 -18.63 9.83 23.60
C ALA A 271 -19.67 8.73 23.40
N TYR A 272 -20.26 8.60 22.21
CA TYR A 272 -21.19 7.53 21.88
C TYR A 272 -20.60 6.13 22.13
N VAL A 273 -19.33 5.94 21.75
CA VAL A 273 -18.58 4.71 22.01
C VAL A 273 -18.28 4.56 23.50
N GLY A 274 -17.79 5.61 24.15
CA GLY A 274 -17.38 5.59 25.55
C GLY A 274 -18.54 5.44 26.56
N THR A 275 -19.79 5.65 26.17
CA THR A 275 -20.97 5.50 27.06
C THR A 275 -21.67 4.14 26.95
N ARG A 276 -21.12 3.18 26.20
CA ARG A 276 -21.72 1.86 25.97
C ARG A 276 -20.83 0.75 26.51
N THR A 277 -21.44 -0.35 26.96
CA THR A 277 -20.67 -1.57 27.22
C THR A 277 -20.18 -2.18 25.91
N PRO A 278 -19.14 -3.04 25.93
CA PRO A 278 -18.68 -3.73 24.73
C PRO A 278 -19.80 -4.49 24.00
N GLU A 279 -20.74 -5.08 24.73
CA GLU A 279 -21.88 -5.82 24.17
C GLU A 279 -22.88 -4.87 23.50
N GLU A 280 -23.21 -3.75 24.15
CA GLU A 280 -24.08 -2.71 23.59
C GLU A 280 -23.47 -2.10 22.33
N LEU A 281 -22.15 -1.88 22.32
CA LEU A 281 -21.43 -1.34 21.18
C LEU A 281 -21.45 -2.31 19.99
N ARG A 282 -21.13 -3.59 20.22
CA ARG A 282 -21.23 -4.65 19.20
C ARG A 282 -22.65 -4.76 18.65
N GLY A 283 -23.66 -4.71 19.51
CA GLY A 283 -25.07 -4.70 19.11
C GLY A 283 -25.45 -3.48 18.27
N ALA A 284 -24.92 -2.30 18.58
CA ALA A 284 -25.17 -1.07 17.82
C ALA A 284 -24.48 -1.04 16.45
N PHE A 285 -23.38 -1.76 16.30
CA PHE A 285 -22.61 -1.87 15.05
C PHE A 285 -22.89 -3.15 14.24
N SER A 286 -23.82 -4.00 14.70
CA SER A 286 -24.34 -5.10 13.89
C SER A 286 -24.94 -4.60 12.58
N ASP A 287 -24.95 -5.44 11.55
CA ASP A 287 -25.45 -5.04 10.22
C ASP A 287 -26.92 -4.60 10.25
N ASP A 288 -27.74 -5.22 11.09
CA ASP A 288 -29.16 -4.89 11.25
C ASP A 288 -29.37 -3.51 11.90
N ASN A 289 -28.51 -3.13 12.86
CA ASN A 289 -28.70 -1.92 13.66
C ASN A 289 -27.87 -0.72 13.18
N PHE A 290 -26.82 -0.96 12.39
CA PHE A 290 -25.86 0.08 12.01
C PHE A 290 -26.51 1.26 11.29
N ALA A 291 -27.47 1.00 10.38
CA ALA A 291 -28.21 2.05 9.68
C ALA A 291 -29.00 2.95 10.64
N SER A 292 -29.61 2.35 11.67
CA SER A 292 -30.30 3.08 12.74
C SER A 292 -29.32 3.92 13.56
N THR A 293 -28.18 3.34 13.94
CA THR A 293 -27.10 4.03 14.66
C THR A 293 -26.60 5.26 13.90
N VAL A 294 -26.30 5.11 12.61
CA VAL A 294 -25.89 6.23 11.75
C VAL A 294 -26.97 7.31 11.69
N THR A 295 -28.24 6.92 11.54
CA THR A 295 -29.36 7.86 11.49
C THR A 295 -29.54 8.62 12.80
N GLN A 296 -29.36 7.95 13.94
CA GLN A 296 -29.43 8.59 15.26
C GLN A 296 -28.37 9.65 15.46
N LEU A 297 -27.20 9.50 14.83
CA LEU A 297 -26.07 10.42 14.85
C LEU A 297 -26.10 11.44 13.69
N ALA A 298 -26.96 11.25 12.70
CA ALA A 298 -27.07 12.14 11.52
C ALA A 298 -27.69 13.51 11.83
N PHE A 299 -28.13 13.80 13.07
CA PHE A 299 -28.64 15.12 13.44
C PHE A 299 -27.58 16.23 13.36
N PHE A 300 -26.29 15.89 13.34
CA PHE A 300 -25.20 16.83 13.04
C PHE A 300 -25.06 17.14 11.54
N ASN A 301 -25.59 16.28 10.66
CA ASN A 301 -25.61 16.50 9.21
C ASN A 301 -26.73 17.45 8.78
N GLY A 302 -27.49 18.00 9.73
CA GLY A 302 -28.57 18.94 9.54
C GLY A 302 -28.12 20.32 9.07
N GLN A 303 -27.44 20.41 7.93
CA GLN A 303 -27.71 21.48 6.98
C GLN A 303 -28.67 20.92 5.95
N SER A 304 -29.97 20.84 6.28
CA SER A 304 -30.93 20.79 5.20
C SER A 304 -30.92 22.18 4.56
N LEU A 305 -30.66 22.25 3.24
CA LEU A 305 -30.84 23.49 2.47
C LEU A 305 -32.22 24.12 2.75
N SER A 306 -33.23 23.30 3.07
CA SER A 306 -34.56 23.73 3.47
C SER A 306 -34.60 24.46 4.82
N ALA A 307 -33.77 24.10 5.81
CA ALA A 307 -33.67 24.83 7.08
C ALA A 307 -32.97 26.17 6.85
N ALA A 308 -31.86 26.21 6.10
CA ALA A 308 -31.19 27.46 5.74
C ALA A 308 -32.10 28.40 4.95
N LEU A 309 -32.88 27.89 3.99
CA LEU A 309 -33.83 28.65 3.18
C LEU A 309 -35.07 29.11 3.98
N ALA A 310 -35.57 28.28 4.90
CA ALA A 310 -36.66 28.66 5.81
C ALA A 310 -36.22 29.67 6.88
N HIS A 311 -34.93 29.70 7.23
CA HIS A 311 -34.35 30.71 8.12
C HIS A 311 -34.08 32.03 7.39
N ALA A 312 -33.71 32.01 6.10
CA ALA A 312 -33.56 33.20 5.27
C ALA A 312 -34.87 33.94 5.00
N THR A 313 -36.00 33.22 4.93
CA THR A 313 -37.33 33.82 4.69
C THR A 313 -38.04 34.30 5.96
N ARG A 314 -37.53 33.95 7.16
CA ARG A 314 -38.08 34.40 8.46
C ARG A 314 -37.23 35.44 9.19
N GLY A 315 -36.00 35.69 8.74
CA GLY A 315 -35.09 36.69 9.30
C GLY A 315 -35.32 38.08 8.74
N GLY A 316 -36.33 38.78 9.26
CA GLY A 316 -36.40 40.24 9.14
C GLY A 316 -35.12 40.88 9.69
N CYS A 317 -34.69 41.98 9.06
CA CYS A 317 -33.47 42.72 9.35
C CYS A 317 -33.15 42.84 10.85
N GLY A 318 -31.96 42.38 11.27
CA GLY A 318 -31.32 42.85 12.51
C GLY A 318 -31.03 41.85 13.63
N GLY A 319 -31.17 40.53 13.45
CA GLY A 319 -30.84 39.54 14.48
C GLY A 319 -29.60 38.70 14.14
N HIS A 320 -28.60 38.66 15.03
CA HIS A 320 -27.50 37.69 14.96
C HIS A 320 -28.06 36.26 14.81
N VAL A 321 -27.80 35.64 13.66
CA VAL A 321 -28.26 34.29 13.32
C VAL A 321 -27.42 33.27 14.07
N SER A 322 -27.92 32.73 15.19
CA SER A 322 -27.36 31.51 15.77
C SER A 322 -27.71 30.34 14.85
N LEU A 323 -26.72 29.84 14.12
CA LEU A 323 -26.84 28.79 13.09
C LEU A 323 -27.24 27.41 13.64
N HIS A 324 -27.36 27.24 14.96
CA HIS A 324 -27.79 26.00 15.61
C HIS A 324 -28.70 26.29 16.81
N ASP A 325 -29.90 25.70 16.85
CA ASP A 325 -30.71 25.63 18.08
C ASP A 325 -29.95 24.79 19.12
N TYR A 326 -29.26 25.47 20.02
CA TYR A 326 -28.52 24.87 21.13
C TYR A 326 -29.41 23.96 21.99
N GLY A 327 -30.67 24.33 22.19
CA GLY A 327 -31.62 23.54 22.96
C GLY A 327 -31.94 22.21 22.29
N PHE A 328 -32.17 22.21 20.97
CA PHE A 328 -32.34 21.00 20.18
C PHE A 328 -31.09 20.11 20.27
N PHE A 329 -29.91 20.68 20.03
CA PHE A 329 -28.64 19.95 20.08
C PHE A 329 -28.42 19.29 21.45
N LYS A 330 -28.58 20.04 22.54
CA LYS A 330 -28.44 19.53 23.91
C LYS A 330 -29.40 18.36 24.18
N ARG A 331 -30.68 18.48 23.78
CA ARG A 331 -31.66 17.40 23.94
C ARG A 331 -31.26 16.14 23.17
N ARG A 332 -30.79 16.29 21.93
CA ARG A 332 -30.36 15.16 21.10
C ARG A 332 -29.13 14.45 21.65
N VAL A 333 -28.13 15.21 22.09
CA VAL A 333 -26.92 14.63 22.74
C VAL A 333 -27.30 13.92 24.04
N LYS A 334 -28.16 14.52 24.88
CA LYS A 334 -28.63 13.89 26.12
C LYS A 334 -29.44 12.61 25.86
N GLN A 335 -30.27 12.60 24.81
CA GLN A 335 -31.03 11.41 24.42
C GLN A 335 -30.11 10.28 23.89
N LEU A 336 -29.00 10.64 23.24
CA LEU A 336 -28.06 9.71 22.63
C LEU A 336 -27.10 9.07 23.65
N LEU A 337 -26.58 9.88 24.59
CA LEU A 337 -25.53 9.51 25.54
C LEU A 337 -26.08 9.16 26.93
N GLY A 338 -27.28 9.63 27.26
CA GLY A 338 -27.82 9.56 28.61
C GLY A 338 -27.28 10.68 29.51
N ASP A 339 -27.46 10.49 30.82
CA ASP A 339 -26.98 11.40 31.87
C ASP A 339 -25.87 10.68 32.66
N LEU A 340 -24.69 10.60 32.04
CA LEU A 340 -23.53 9.91 32.59
C LEU A 340 -22.40 10.90 32.83
N THR A 341 -21.69 10.70 33.93
CA THR A 341 -20.39 11.32 34.20
C THR A 341 -19.29 10.62 33.41
N PHE A 342 -18.13 11.27 33.28
CA PHE A 342 -16.95 10.66 32.64
C PHE A 342 -16.48 9.39 33.36
N GLN A 343 -16.58 9.34 34.69
CA GLN A 343 -16.20 8.16 35.48
C GLN A 343 -17.16 6.99 35.21
N GLU A 344 -18.46 7.23 35.23
CA GLU A 344 -19.45 6.17 34.93
C GLU A 344 -19.31 5.65 33.50
N ALA A 345 -19.01 6.52 32.53
CA ALA A 345 -18.71 6.12 31.16
C ALA A 345 -17.42 5.28 31.08
N TYR A 346 -16.37 5.66 31.80
CA TYR A 346 -15.12 4.89 31.88
C TYR A 346 -15.34 3.48 32.43
N ASP A 347 -16.08 3.37 33.54
CA ASP A 347 -16.37 2.08 34.17
C ASP A 347 -17.27 1.21 33.28
N ARG A 348 -18.28 1.81 32.63
CA ARG A 348 -19.22 1.11 31.74
C ARG A 348 -18.56 0.60 30.45
N SER A 349 -17.62 1.36 29.88
CA SER A 349 -16.90 0.97 28.65
C SER A 349 -15.82 -0.08 28.86
N GLY A 350 -15.60 -0.56 30.10
CA GLY A 350 -14.55 -1.53 30.42
C GLY A 350 -13.16 -0.90 30.49
N GLY A 351 -13.08 0.37 30.90
CA GLY A 351 -11.82 1.11 31.04
C GLY A 351 -11.35 1.80 29.75
N GLY A 352 -12.27 2.10 28.84
CA GLY A 352 -12.00 2.92 27.65
C GLY A 352 -11.64 4.35 28.04
N ILE A 353 -10.48 4.83 27.61
CA ILE A 353 -10.02 6.20 27.89
C ILE A 353 -10.58 7.11 26.79
N LEU A 354 -11.51 7.97 27.19
CA LEU A 354 -12.14 8.95 26.31
C LEU A 354 -11.51 10.33 26.51
N CYS A 355 -11.01 10.94 25.43
CA CYS A 355 -10.58 12.33 25.40
C CYS A 355 -11.51 13.15 24.50
N VAL A 356 -12.27 14.08 25.10
CA VAL A 356 -13.24 14.93 24.40
C VAL A 356 -12.66 16.33 24.29
N CYS A 357 -12.36 16.76 23.06
CA CYS A 357 -12.02 18.15 22.74
C CYS A 357 -13.26 18.81 22.12
N VAL A 358 -13.88 19.76 22.82
CA VAL A 358 -15.08 20.46 22.32
C VAL A 358 -14.70 21.51 21.28
#